data_AF-A0A968W8A9-F1
#
_entry.id   AF-A0A968W8A9-F1
#
_cell.length_a   1.000
_cell.length_b   1.000
_cell.length_c   1.000
_cell.angle_alpha   90.00
_cell.angle_beta   90.00
_cell.angle_gamma   90.00
#
_symmetry.space_group_name_H-M   'P 1'
#
loop_
_entity.id
_entity.type
_entity.pdbx_description
1 polymer ?
#
loop_
_entity_poly.entity_id
_entity_poly.type
_entity_poly.pdbx_seq_one_letter_code
_entity_poly.pdbx_strand_id
1 'polypeptide(L)'
;MKKRLVLVFTFVAINLGSGCSQVPTSNLAQVDTPIILAKPELQEEKPNNSLEEGLKNLDKLDESFNRIVFFLAKVAIILLSLILIQRIILLIAFRTSQLVIDNFTNASGAEGMDFVLPGLSQLGREKLVREMKGVHQRLKEHIPVSGLRTYRPPDKLSLPQSTPDERLSSLVASLNEFTPDQIDPLVSLLKILFPAYGTKVTSILQSQSEDYRRLGITFEITDIEGRIASRLYTIWEETETQTVIKTVPKKESKTVTDQEIELELPVIESYPELKDRYRALLKPATRWLALELSRREMLANVPWYYLGNWCKRYQAQIHNFFGVINYASAPTHGSFFYQLAIEDLEAAIELDPNWYQPYENLGDTYSTQGREFQETAKINRQRQGILQYEKALARCEDETVRRRIKLGKAMAQLLTKDQILVEEAQTEIQLLEKQWNAQSELSPRFLYNLASWYAIFTAQNNGDEQTKQKARHYLVYALLRDSDRNLWDWASKDPDFQAVRERFTDFQFVLMKKLNEAPELPEITGEKFAKQAEDILNQMSWI
;
A
#
# COMPACT_ATOMS: atom_id res chain seq x y z
N MET A 1 -2.67 -22.28 13.92
CA MET A 1 -4.14 -22.13 14.15
C MET A 1 -4.85 -23.47 14.39
N LYS A 2 -4.81 -24.45 13.47
CA LYS A 2 -5.49 -25.76 13.62
C LYS A 2 -5.20 -26.53 14.93
N LYS A 3 -3.94 -26.59 15.38
CA LYS A 3 -3.55 -27.29 16.64
C LYS A 3 -4.13 -26.64 17.92
N ARG A 4 -4.29 -25.30 17.94
CA ARG A 4 -4.91 -24.58 19.06
C ARG A 4 -6.42 -24.79 19.10
N LEU A 5 -7.06 -24.89 17.92
CA LEU A 5 -8.50 -25.16 17.80
C LEU A 5 -8.87 -26.53 18.38
N VAL A 6 -8.09 -27.57 18.09
CA VAL A 6 -8.31 -28.94 18.61
C VAL A 6 -8.21 -28.96 20.14
N LEU A 7 -7.24 -28.25 20.72
CA LEU A 7 -6.99 -28.24 22.16
C LEU A 7 -8.13 -27.55 22.95
N VAL A 8 -8.69 -26.47 22.40
CA VAL A 8 -9.88 -25.80 22.96
C VAL A 8 -11.11 -26.70 22.87
N PHE A 9 -11.30 -27.44 21.78
CA PHE A 9 -12.41 -28.38 21.62
C PHE A 9 -12.36 -29.51 22.64
N THR A 10 -11.18 -30.10 22.87
CA THR A 10 -11.02 -31.15 23.88
C THR A 10 -11.34 -30.62 25.28
N PHE A 11 -10.96 -29.37 25.59
CA PHE A 11 -11.20 -28.76 26.90
C PHE A 11 -12.68 -28.41 27.15
N VAL A 12 -13.40 -27.93 26.13
CA VAL A 12 -14.84 -27.61 26.23
C VAL A 12 -15.68 -28.89 26.31
N ALA A 13 -15.33 -29.94 25.57
CA ALA A 13 -16.02 -31.23 25.62
C ALA A 13 -15.87 -31.93 27.00
N ILE A 14 -14.72 -31.76 27.66
CA ILE A 14 -14.47 -32.34 29.00
C ILE A 14 -15.23 -31.59 30.09
N ASN A 15 -15.36 -30.26 30.02
CA ASN A 15 -16.02 -29.49 31.10
C ASN A 15 -17.56 -29.52 31.02
N LEU A 16 -18.15 -29.67 29.84
CA LEU A 16 -19.61 -29.78 29.69
C LEU A 16 -20.17 -31.15 30.13
N GLY A 17 -19.31 -32.16 30.31
CA GLY A 17 -19.72 -33.50 30.76
C GLY A 17 -19.94 -33.65 32.27
N SER A 18 -19.45 -32.71 33.10
CA SER A 18 -19.25 -32.96 34.54
C SER A 18 -20.16 -32.18 35.49
N GLY A 19 -20.92 -31.19 35.01
CA GLY A 19 -21.59 -30.22 35.88
C GLY A 19 -23.08 -30.07 35.61
N CYS A 20 -23.92 -31.05 35.99
CA CYS A 20 -25.37 -30.86 36.18
C CYS A 20 -25.99 -32.08 36.90
N SER A 21 -25.91 -32.09 38.24
CA SER A 21 -26.85 -32.81 39.10
C SER A 21 -26.83 -32.19 40.49
N GLN A 22 -27.57 -31.10 40.66
CA GLN A 22 -28.12 -30.73 41.96
C GLN A 22 -29.59 -30.39 41.75
N VAL A 23 -30.45 -31.19 42.39
CA VAL A 23 -31.91 -31.03 42.42
C VAL A 23 -32.24 -30.01 43.50
N PRO A 24 -33.10 -29.00 43.24
CA PRO A 24 -33.54 -28.09 44.27
C PRO A 24 -34.63 -28.76 45.14
N THR A 25 -34.40 -28.81 46.45
CA THR A 25 -35.39 -29.21 47.45
C THR A 25 -36.33 -28.04 47.74
N SER A 26 -37.62 -28.20 47.42
CA SER A 26 -38.67 -27.26 47.78
C SER A 26 -39.11 -27.48 49.24
N ASN A 27 -38.82 -26.51 50.11
CA ASN A 27 -39.46 -26.38 51.42
C ASN A 27 -40.82 -25.70 51.26
N LEU A 28 -41.90 -26.41 51.57
CA LEU A 28 -43.24 -25.84 51.68
C LEU A 28 -43.66 -25.87 53.16
N ALA A 29 -43.83 -24.68 53.72
CA ALA A 29 -44.26 -24.44 55.09
C ALA A 29 -45.77 -24.76 55.24
N GLN A 30 -46.07 -25.55 56.26
CA GLN A 30 -47.40 -25.96 56.68
C GLN A 30 -47.97 -24.89 57.65
N VAL A 31 -49.17 -24.37 57.35
CA VAL A 31 -49.94 -23.50 58.24
C VAL A 31 -51.24 -24.23 58.59
N ASP A 32 -51.38 -24.61 59.86
CA ASP A 32 -52.58 -25.23 60.42
C ASP A 32 -53.55 -24.15 60.93
N THR A 33 -54.84 -24.27 60.62
CA THR A 33 -55.93 -23.74 61.47
C THR A 33 -57.23 -24.55 61.24
N PRO A 34 -57.98 -24.93 62.29
CA PRO A 34 -59.06 -25.90 62.19
C PRO A 34 -60.43 -25.23 62.01
N ILE A 35 -61.29 -25.80 61.16
CA ILE A 35 -62.72 -25.48 61.14
C ILE A 35 -63.51 -26.79 61.25
N ILE A 36 -64.24 -26.90 62.36
CA ILE A 36 -65.23 -27.92 62.67
C ILE A 36 -66.50 -27.59 61.88
N LEU A 37 -66.99 -28.51 61.04
CA LEU A 37 -68.37 -28.47 60.57
C LEU A 37 -68.90 -29.87 60.21
N ALA A 38 -70.16 -30.05 60.56
CA ALA A 38 -70.85 -31.30 60.79
C ALA A 38 -71.10 -32.14 59.53
N LYS A 39 -71.09 -33.45 59.76
CA LYS A 39 -71.41 -34.55 58.84
C LYS A 39 -72.91 -34.60 58.51
N PRO A 40 -73.32 -34.59 57.24
CA PRO A 40 -74.54 -35.25 56.80
C PRO A 40 -74.20 -36.56 56.09
N GLU A 41 -74.82 -37.64 56.55
CA GLU A 41 -74.88 -38.93 55.87
C GLU A 41 -75.63 -38.76 54.55
N LEU A 42 -74.92 -38.96 53.43
CA LEU A 42 -75.53 -39.19 52.12
C LEU A 42 -74.83 -40.36 51.43
N GLN A 43 -75.65 -41.20 50.81
CA GLN A 43 -75.38 -42.53 50.32
C GLN A 43 -74.25 -42.59 49.28
N GLU A 44 -73.33 -43.54 49.47
CA GLU A 44 -72.29 -43.92 48.52
C GLU A 44 -72.90 -44.57 47.27
N GLU A 45 -72.99 -43.82 46.17
CA GLU A 45 -72.91 -44.42 44.84
C GLU A 45 -71.43 -44.70 44.53
N LYS A 46 -71.12 -45.98 44.30
CA LYS A 46 -69.79 -46.44 43.90
C LYS A 46 -69.28 -45.65 42.68
N PRO A 47 -68.13 -44.94 42.78
CA PRO A 47 -67.51 -44.35 41.60
C PRO A 47 -67.02 -45.48 40.69
N ASN A 48 -67.33 -45.37 39.40
CA ASN A 48 -66.79 -46.25 38.37
C ASN A 48 -65.25 -46.21 38.39
N ASN A 49 -64.63 -47.35 38.69
CA ASN A 49 -63.17 -47.58 38.68
C ASN A 49 -62.47 -47.21 37.36
N SER A 50 -63.20 -46.89 36.29
CA SER A 50 -62.62 -46.48 34.99
C SER A 50 -62.02 -45.06 35.01
N LEU A 51 -62.45 -44.19 35.93
CA LEU A 51 -61.94 -42.80 35.99
C LEU A 51 -60.58 -42.71 36.69
N GLU A 52 -60.35 -43.47 37.76
CA GLU A 52 -59.04 -43.52 38.43
C GLU A 52 -57.94 -44.15 37.55
N GLU A 53 -58.30 -45.17 36.76
CA GLU A 53 -57.37 -45.79 35.82
C GLU A 53 -57.05 -44.85 34.64
N GLY A 54 -58.02 -44.03 34.22
CA GLY A 54 -57.79 -42.93 33.26
C GLY A 54 -56.82 -41.87 33.79
N LEU A 55 -56.97 -41.46 35.05
CA LEU A 55 -56.09 -40.46 35.68
C LEU A 55 -54.65 -40.96 35.85
N LYS A 56 -54.44 -42.22 36.26
CA LYS A 56 -53.08 -42.80 36.35
C LYS A 56 -52.36 -42.94 35.01
N ASN A 57 -53.11 -43.14 33.93
CA ASN A 57 -52.54 -43.16 32.57
C ASN A 57 -52.18 -41.76 32.07
N LEU A 58 -52.91 -40.71 32.50
CA LEU A 58 -52.57 -39.32 32.22
C LEU A 58 -51.29 -38.89 32.93
N ASP A 59 -51.08 -39.29 34.19
CA ASP A 59 -49.83 -38.98 34.92
C ASP A 59 -48.60 -39.61 34.28
N LYS A 60 -48.71 -40.85 33.79
CA LYS A 60 -47.62 -41.52 33.05
C LYS A 60 -47.34 -40.85 31.70
N LEU A 61 -48.39 -40.37 31.02
CA LEU A 61 -48.24 -39.61 29.79
C LEU A 61 -47.53 -38.29 30.05
N ASP A 62 -47.87 -37.58 31.13
CA ASP A 62 -47.23 -36.33 31.50
C ASP A 62 -45.74 -36.51 31.85
N GLU A 63 -45.38 -37.55 32.61
CA GLU A 63 -43.97 -37.86 32.92
C GLU A 63 -43.17 -38.20 31.65
N SER A 64 -43.76 -38.97 30.73
CA SER A 64 -43.13 -39.31 29.44
C SER A 64 -42.98 -38.10 28.53
N PHE A 65 -43.98 -37.21 28.51
CA PHE A 65 -43.96 -35.98 27.74
C PHE A 65 -42.88 -35.03 28.25
N ASN A 66 -42.79 -34.84 29.58
CA ASN A 66 -41.75 -34.03 30.20
C ASN A 66 -40.34 -34.54 29.85
N ARG A 67 -40.09 -35.86 29.88
CA ARG A 67 -38.79 -36.42 29.45
C ARG A 67 -38.47 -36.13 27.99
N ILE A 68 -39.45 -36.24 27.09
CA ILE A 68 -39.27 -35.90 25.67
C ILE A 68 -38.97 -34.41 25.50
N VAL A 69 -39.71 -33.53 26.17
CA VAL A 69 -39.50 -32.08 26.13
C VAL A 69 -38.11 -31.71 26.66
N PHE A 70 -37.66 -32.27 27.79
CA PHE A 70 -36.32 -32.05 28.31
C PHE A 70 -35.23 -32.56 27.37
N PHE A 71 -35.45 -33.71 26.73
CA PHE A 71 -34.52 -34.24 25.73
C PHE A 71 -34.42 -33.32 24.51
N LEU A 72 -35.56 -32.90 23.95
CA LEU A 72 -35.60 -31.96 22.83
C LEU A 72 -34.96 -30.62 23.19
N ALA A 73 -35.18 -30.11 24.42
CA ALA A 73 -34.54 -28.90 24.91
C ALA A 73 -33.00 -29.06 24.96
N LYS A 74 -32.48 -30.19 25.46
CA LYS A 74 -31.03 -30.47 25.47
C LYS A 74 -30.46 -30.55 24.06
N VAL A 75 -31.15 -31.25 23.15
CA VAL A 75 -30.74 -31.34 21.73
C VAL A 75 -30.73 -29.95 21.09
N ALA A 76 -31.75 -29.14 21.32
CA ALA A 76 -31.83 -27.77 20.82
C ALA A 76 -30.68 -26.91 21.36
N ILE A 77 -30.36 -27.01 22.66
CA ILE A 77 -29.22 -26.31 23.28
C ILE A 77 -27.90 -26.72 22.62
N ILE A 78 -27.64 -28.02 22.46
CA ILE A 78 -26.41 -28.53 21.82
C ILE A 78 -26.30 -28.02 20.38
N LEU A 79 -27.40 -28.08 19.63
CA LEU A 79 -27.42 -27.66 18.23
C LEU A 79 -27.18 -26.14 18.11
N LEU A 80 -27.78 -25.33 18.98
CA LEU A 80 -27.52 -23.89 19.08
C LEU A 80 -26.07 -23.61 19.47
N SER A 81 -25.49 -24.36 20.42
CA SER A 81 -24.08 -24.25 20.78
C SER A 81 -23.15 -24.58 19.61
N LEU A 82 -23.45 -25.62 18.84
CA LEU A 82 -22.67 -25.98 17.64
C LEU A 82 -22.76 -24.91 16.54
N ILE A 83 -23.95 -24.36 16.29
CA ILE A 83 -24.13 -23.24 15.35
C ILE A 83 -23.33 -22.02 15.81
N LEU A 84 -23.35 -21.72 17.11
CA LEU A 84 -22.62 -20.60 17.69
C LEU A 84 -21.10 -20.80 17.58
N ILE A 85 -20.61 -22.00 17.91
CA ILE A 85 -19.19 -22.37 17.76
C ILE A 85 -18.78 -22.30 16.28
N GLN A 86 -19.59 -22.83 15.37
CA GLN A 86 -19.34 -22.75 13.93
C GLN A 86 -19.28 -21.28 13.47
N ARG A 87 -20.23 -20.43 13.89
CA ARG A 87 -20.19 -18.99 13.59
C ARG A 87 -18.94 -18.33 14.14
N ILE A 88 -18.53 -18.65 15.38
CA ILE A 88 -17.29 -18.12 15.98
C ILE A 88 -16.06 -18.57 15.17
N ILE A 89 -15.98 -19.85 14.78
CA ILE A 89 -14.88 -20.37 13.94
C ILE A 89 -14.85 -19.67 12.58
N LEU A 90 -16.01 -19.48 11.94
CA LEU A 90 -16.09 -18.75 10.67
C LEU A 90 -15.65 -17.29 10.85
N LEU A 91 -16.11 -16.62 11.92
CA LEU A 91 -15.68 -15.26 12.26
C LEU A 91 -14.17 -15.18 12.51
N ILE A 92 -13.55 -16.20 13.11
CA ILE A 92 -12.10 -16.21 13.36
C ILE A 92 -11.32 -16.55 12.08
N ALA A 93 -11.76 -17.54 11.32
CA ALA A 93 -11.06 -18.03 10.14
C ALA A 93 -11.16 -17.06 8.95
N PHE A 94 -12.26 -16.32 8.84
CA PHE A 94 -12.52 -15.35 7.77
C PHE A 94 -12.43 -13.90 8.25
N ARG A 95 -11.75 -13.66 9.38
CA ARG A 95 -11.49 -12.31 9.89
C ARG A 95 -10.64 -11.54 8.87
N THR A 96 -11.14 -10.42 8.41
CA THR A 96 -10.35 -9.49 7.59
C THR A 96 -9.39 -8.73 8.47
N SER A 97 -8.14 -8.57 8.02
CA SER A 97 -7.17 -7.67 8.65
C SER A 97 -7.79 -6.28 8.81
N GLN A 98 -7.70 -5.70 9.99
CA GLN A 98 -8.18 -4.33 10.22
C GLN A 98 -7.07 -3.32 9.93
N LEU A 99 -7.46 -2.13 9.49
CA LEU A 99 -6.55 -1.00 9.39
C LEU A 99 -7.10 0.13 10.25
N VAL A 100 -6.53 0.32 11.43
CA VAL A 100 -6.92 1.35 12.38
C VAL A 100 -5.97 2.52 12.24
N ILE A 101 -6.50 3.71 11.98
CA ILE A 101 -5.74 4.94 11.84
C ILE A 101 -6.30 5.98 12.80
N ASP A 102 -5.52 6.20 13.85
CA ASP A 102 -5.84 7.18 14.88
C ASP A 102 -5.92 8.59 14.27
N ASN A 103 -6.59 9.50 14.96
CA ASN A 103 -6.54 10.91 14.60
C ASN A 103 -5.10 11.43 14.76
N PHE A 104 -4.74 12.43 13.97
CA PHE A 104 -3.47 13.13 14.15
C PHE A 104 -3.38 13.67 15.57
N THR A 105 -2.24 13.45 16.21
CA THR A 105 -1.86 14.12 17.45
C THR A 105 -0.94 15.29 17.13
N ASN A 106 -1.05 16.37 17.89
CA ASN A 106 -0.20 17.53 17.73
C ASN A 106 1.01 17.43 18.67
N ALA A 107 2.19 17.20 18.08
CA ALA A 107 3.48 17.33 18.74
C ALA A 107 4.33 18.44 18.10
N SER A 108 3.69 19.38 17.39
CA SER A 108 4.38 20.48 16.70
C SER A 108 4.71 21.65 17.61
N GLY A 109 4.02 21.77 18.76
CA GLY A 109 4.08 22.93 19.65
C GLY A 109 3.10 24.05 19.27
N ALA A 110 2.44 23.97 18.11
CA ALA A 110 1.46 24.97 17.69
C ALA A 110 0.09 24.70 18.33
N GLU A 111 -0.27 25.43 19.39
CA GLU A 111 -1.56 25.26 20.11
C GLU A 111 -2.78 25.34 19.17
N GLY A 112 -2.76 26.26 18.21
CA GLY A 112 -3.87 26.41 17.25
C GLY A 112 -4.04 25.25 16.26
N MET A 113 -3.12 24.28 16.21
CA MET A 113 -3.29 23.09 15.36
C MET A 113 -4.38 22.15 15.86
N ASP A 114 -4.69 22.15 17.16
CA ASP A 114 -5.67 21.23 17.76
C ASP A 114 -7.07 21.42 17.16
N PHE A 115 -7.43 22.65 16.78
CA PHE A 115 -8.71 22.96 16.13
C PHE A 115 -8.82 22.39 14.70
N VAL A 116 -7.70 22.13 14.02
CA VAL A 116 -7.69 21.61 12.65
C VAL A 116 -7.42 20.11 12.57
N LEU A 117 -6.94 19.47 13.66
CA LEU A 117 -6.65 18.04 13.70
C LEU A 117 -7.81 17.15 13.23
N PRO A 118 -9.09 17.37 13.62
CA PRO A 118 -10.18 16.51 13.18
C PRO A 118 -10.35 16.54 11.66
N GLY A 119 -10.36 17.74 11.07
CA GLY A 119 -10.49 17.94 9.63
C GLY A 119 -9.28 17.41 8.86
N LEU A 120 -8.06 17.60 9.39
CA LEU A 120 -6.85 17.07 8.78
C LEU A 120 -6.81 15.54 8.84
N SER A 121 -7.29 14.94 9.94
CA SER A 121 -7.36 13.48 10.13
C SER A 121 -8.34 12.84 9.15
N GLN A 122 -9.52 13.46 8.98
CA GLN A 122 -10.48 13.02 7.97
C GLN A 122 -9.87 13.11 6.56
N LEU A 123 -9.30 14.27 6.20
CA LEU A 123 -8.66 14.46 4.90
C LEU A 123 -7.51 13.46 4.66
N GLY A 124 -6.70 13.19 5.69
CA GLY A 124 -5.62 12.21 5.66
C GLY A 124 -6.13 10.80 5.37
N ARG A 125 -7.20 10.35 6.06
CA ARG A 125 -7.83 9.05 5.80
C ARG A 125 -8.42 8.97 4.39
N GLU A 126 -9.11 10.01 3.92
CA GLU A 126 -9.67 10.06 2.56
C GLU A 126 -8.59 9.97 1.47
N LYS A 127 -7.51 10.75 1.62
CA LYS A 127 -6.34 10.69 0.72
C LYS A 127 -5.68 9.32 0.76
N LEU A 128 -5.49 8.75 1.94
CA LEU A 128 -4.89 7.42 2.09
C LEU A 128 -5.73 6.35 1.40
N VAL A 129 -7.05 6.36 1.53
CA VAL A 129 -7.93 5.42 0.81
C VAL A 129 -7.72 5.50 -0.69
N ARG A 130 -7.57 6.72 -1.24
CA ARG A 130 -7.31 6.92 -2.66
C ARG A 130 -5.95 6.35 -3.06
N GLU A 131 -4.90 6.62 -2.28
CA GLU A 131 -3.56 6.09 -2.53
C GLU A 131 -3.52 4.58 -2.43
N MET A 132 -4.12 3.98 -1.40
CA MET A 132 -4.21 2.52 -1.24
C MET A 132 -4.92 1.87 -2.42
N LYS A 133 -6.03 2.45 -2.90
CA LYS A 133 -6.71 1.94 -4.11
C LYS A 133 -5.80 2.00 -5.34
N GLY A 134 -5.07 3.11 -5.53
CA GLY A 134 -4.13 3.26 -6.64
C GLY A 134 -2.97 2.27 -6.58
N VAL A 135 -2.39 2.06 -5.39
CA VAL A 135 -1.33 1.08 -5.15
C VAL A 135 -1.83 -0.34 -5.40
N HIS A 136 -3.01 -0.68 -4.86
CA HIS A 136 -3.63 -1.99 -5.05
C HIS A 136 -3.95 -2.31 -6.51
N GLN A 137 -4.43 -1.31 -7.25
CA GLN A 137 -4.70 -1.47 -8.67
C GLN A 137 -3.40 -1.76 -9.44
N ARG A 138 -2.33 -0.98 -9.19
CA ARG A 138 -1.02 -1.23 -9.80
C ARG A 138 -0.48 -2.61 -9.43
N LEU A 139 -0.64 -3.03 -8.17
CA LEU A 139 -0.30 -4.37 -7.70
C LEU A 139 -1.00 -5.44 -8.53
N LYS A 140 -2.34 -5.33 -8.68
CA LYS A 140 -3.13 -6.28 -9.47
C LYS A 140 -2.69 -6.36 -10.94
N GLU A 141 -2.35 -5.22 -11.54
CA GLU A 141 -1.92 -5.15 -12.95
C GLU A 141 -0.50 -5.71 -13.15
N HIS A 142 0.43 -5.39 -12.24
CA HIS A 142 1.86 -5.67 -12.45
C HIS A 142 2.33 -7.02 -11.93
N ILE A 143 1.74 -7.55 -10.86
CA ILE A 143 2.15 -8.84 -10.26
C ILE A 143 2.07 -10.01 -11.23
N PRO A 144 0.99 -10.16 -12.04
CA PRO A 144 0.90 -11.24 -13.03
C PRO A 144 2.05 -11.19 -14.06
N VAL A 145 2.48 -9.99 -14.45
CA VAL A 145 3.52 -9.75 -15.45
C VAL A 145 4.92 -9.89 -14.85
N SER A 146 5.11 -9.46 -13.61
CA SER A 146 6.41 -9.35 -12.93
C SER A 146 6.89 -10.65 -12.29
N GLY A 147 6.12 -11.74 -12.37
CA GLY A 147 6.54 -13.07 -11.93
C GLY A 147 6.39 -13.38 -10.44
N LEU A 148 5.73 -12.50 -9.66
CA LEU A 148 5.30 -12.76 -8.27
C LEU A 148 4.06 -13.69 -8.26
N ARG A 149 4.16 -14.85 -8.91
CA ARG A 149 3.03 -15.72 -9.29
C ARG A 149 2.17 -16.21 -8.11
N THR A 150 2.68 -16.15 -6.88
CA THR A 150 2.01 -16.69 -5.69
C THR A 150 1.28 -15.65 -4.86
N TYR A 151 1.61 -14.35 -4.96
CA TYR A 151 0.81 -13.33 -4.28
C TYR A 151 -0.45 -13.04 -5.07
N ARG A 152 -1.59 -13.14 -4.39
CA ARG A 152 -2.87 -12.66 -4.89
C ARG A 152 -3.31 -11.55 -3.95
N PRO A 153 -3.31 -10.28 -4.41
CA PRO A 153 -3.84 -9.18 -3.61
C PRO A 153 -5.27 -9.54 -3.18
N PRO A 154 -5.66 -9.32 -1.92
CA PRO A 154 -7.01 -9.60 -1.47
C PRO A 154 -8.01 -8.81 -2.32
N ASP A 155 -9.16 -9.41 -2.59
CA ASP A 155 -10.20 -8.74 -3.37
C ASP A 155 -10.73 -7.48 -2.67
N LYS A 156 -10.69 -7.48 -1.33
CA LYS A 156 -11.13 -6.38 -0.49
C LYS A 156 -9.95 -5.72 0.21
N LEU A 157 -9.77 -4.42 -0.06
CA LEU A 157 -8.87 -3.56 0.69
C LEU A 157 -9.46 -3.27 2.06
N SER A 158 -8.65 -3.46 3.11
CA SER A 158 -8.99 -2.99 4.44
C SER A 158 -9.04 -1.47 4.44
N LEU A 159 -10.24 -0.92 4.60
CA LEU A 159 -10.42 0.53 4.66
C LEU A 159 -9.96 1.05 6.03
N PRO A 160 -9.27 2.21 6.08
CA PRO A 160 -8.95 2.89 7.34
C PRO A 160 -10.18 3.14 8.21
N GLN A 161 -10.10 2.76 9.47
CA GLN A 161 -11.11 3.02 10.50
C GLN A 161 -10.46 3.79 11.67
N SER A 162 -11.23 4.63 12.37
CA SER A 162 -10.73 5.38 13.53
C SER A 162 -10.71 4.55 14.82
N THR A 163 -11.42 3.43 14.84
CA THR A 163 -11.51 2.52 15.98
C THR A 163 -11.37 1.09 15.48
N PRO A 164 -10.77 0.17 16.27
CA PRO A 164 -10.80 -1.25 15.98
C PRO A 164 -12.23 -1.79 15.91
N ASP A 165 -12.46 -2.86 15.16
CA ASP A 165 -13.77 -3.54 15.14
C ASP A 165 -14.05 -4.14 16.52
N GLU A 166 -15.01 -3.54 17.22
CA GLU A 166 -15.44 -3.96 18.55
C GLU A 166 -16.45 -5.10 18.52
N ARG A 167 -16.89 -5.62 17.36
CA ARG A 167 -17.92 -6.69 17.30
C ARG A 167 -17.59 -7.92 18.11
N LEU A 168 -16.32 -8.31 18.18
CA LEU A 168 -15.91 -9.43 19.03
C LEU A 168 -15.95 -9.04 20.51
N SER A 169 -15.48 -7.84 20.84
CA SER A 169 -15.49 -7.32 22.20
C SER A 169 -16.91 -7.14 22.72
N SER A 170 -17.84 -6.67 21.88
CA SER A 170 -19.25 -6.53 22.19
C SER A 170 -19.95 -7.88 22.28
N LEU A 171 -19.67 -8.84 21.38
CA LEU A 171 -20.16 -10.21 21.51
C LEU A 171 -19.69 -10.84 22.83
N VAL A 172 -18.42 -10.68 23.17
CA VAL A 172 -17.84 -11.15 24.42
C VAL A 172 -18.50 -10.45 25.62
N ALA A 173 -18.71 -9.13 25.56
CA ALA A 173 -19.39 -8.39 26.62
C ALA A 173 -20.84 -8.88 26.81
N SER A 174 -21.58 -9.08 25.71
CA SER A 174 -22.92 -9.66 25.76
C SER A 174 -22.91 -11.09 26.31
N LEU A 175 -21.94 -11.92 25.94
CA LEU A 175 -21.82 -13.26 26.51
C LEU A 175 -21.59 -13.21 28.02
N ASN A 176 -20.69 -12.34 28.49
CA ASN A 176 -20.46 -12.14 29.93
C ASN A 176 -21.73 -11.73 30.68
N GLU A 177 -22.58 -10.88 30.08
CA GLU A 177 -23.83 -10.45 30.69
C GLU A 177 -24.85 -11.61 30.87
N PHE A 178 -24.80 -12.63 30.00
CA PHE A 178 -25.74 -13.76 30.04
C PHE A 178 -25.18 -15.04 30.66
N THR A 179 -23.89 -15.07 31.02
CA THR A 179 -23.27 -16.26 31.61
C THR A 179 -23.10 -16.14 33.12
N PRO A 180 -23.37 -17.21 33.90
CA PRO A 180 -23.02 -17.25 35.32
C PRO A 180 -21.51 -17.01 35.53
N ASP A 181 -21.12 -16.42 36.67
CA ASP A 181 -19.73 -16.09 37.07
C ASP A 181 -18.69 -17.20 36.82
N GLN A 182 -19.13 -18.46 36.71
CA GLN A 182 -18.29 -19.62 36.43
C GLN A 182 -17.73 -19.65 34.99
N ILE A 183 -18.26 -18.87 34.05
CA ILE A 183 -17.86 -18.89 32.62
C ILE A 183 -16.96 -17.70 32.24
N ASP A 184 -16.84 -16.68 33.10
CA ASP A 184 -15.97 -15.51 32.91
C ASP A 184 -14.52 -15.84 32.48
N PRO A 185 -13.85 -16.87 33.05
CA PRO A 185 -12.51 -17.25 32.62
C PRO A 185 -12.48 -17.73 31.17
N LEU A 186 -13.52 -18.44 30.71
CA LEU A 186 -13.63 -18.95 29.34
C LEU A 186 -13.81 -17.80 28.35
N VAL A 187 -14.64 -16.80 28.70
CA VAL A 187 -14.88 -15.64 27.85
C VAL A 187 -13.64 -14.73 27.80
N SER A 188 -12.94 -14.58 28.91
CA SER A 188 -11.64 -13.89 28.95
C SER A 188 -10.58 -14.60 28.09
N LEU A 189 -10.60 -15.93 28.08
CA LEU A 189 -9.72 -16.73 27.22
C LEU A 189 -10.01 -16.49 25.73
N LEU A 190 -11.26 -16.23 25.33
CA LEU A 190 -11.58 -15.89 23.93
C LEU A 190 -10.90 -14.59 23.48
N LYS A 191 -10.79 -13.57 24.34
CA LYS A 191 -10.05 -12.33 24.03
C LYS A 191 -8.56 -12.60 23.80
N ILE A 192 -7.97 -13.47 24.62
CA ILE A 192 -6.55 -13.83 24.55
C ILE A 192 -6.26 -14.71 23.32
N LEU A 193 -7.15 -15.65 23.02
CA LEU A 193 -6.98 -16.59 21.91
C LEU A 193 -7.22 -15.94 20.54
N PHE A 194 -8.07 -14.92 20.49
CA PHE A 194 -8.51 -14.28 19.24
C PHE A 194 -8.45 -12.76 19.33
N PRO A 195 -7.25 -12.17 19.54
CA PRO A 195 -7.10 -10.72 19.56
C PRO A 195 -7.58 -10.10 18.25
N ALA A 196 -7.85 -8.79 18.28
CA ALA A 196 -8.05 -8.03 17.06
C ALA A 196 -6.77 -8.12 16.22
N TYR A 197 -6.94 -8.47 14.94
CA TYR A 197 -5.84 -8.67 14.01
C TYR A 197 -5.85 -7.55 12.98
N GLY A 198 -4.71 -6.88 12.79
CA GLY A 198 -4.61 -5.79 11.85
C GLY A 198 -3.43 -4.88 12.11
N THR A 199 -3.38 -3.77 11.38
CA THR A 199 -2.36 -2.75 11.55
C THR A 199 -2.98 -1.52 12.21
N LYS A 200 -2.32 -1.00 13.24
CA LYS A 200 -2.63 0.29 13.84
C LYS A 200 -1.58 1.32 13.41
N VAL A 201 -2.05 2.49 13.00
CA VAL A 201 -1.23 3.63 12.61
C VAL A 201 -1.57 4.82 13.50
N THR A 202 -0.63 5.22 14.35
CA THR A 202 -0.68 6.50 15.06
C THR A 202 -0.03 7.55 14.18
N SER A 203 -0.68 8.70 14.01
CA SER A 203 -0.15 9.78 13.17
C SER A 203 0.16 11.00 14.05
N ILE A 204 1.36 11.55 13.95
CA ILE A 204 1.84 12.64 14.81
C ILE A 204 2.32 13.78 13.93
N LEU A 205 1.76 14.98 14.10
CA LEU A 205 2.25 16.20 13.48
C LEU A 205 3.40 16.73 14.32
N GLN A 206 4.55 16.98 13.71
CA GLN A 206 5.71 17.53 14.42
C GLN A 206 6.34 18.68 13.65
N SER A 207 7.20 19.42 14.34
CA SER A 207 7.95 20.55 13.81
C SER A 207 9.42 20.43 14.23
N GLN A 208 10.32 20.81 13.35
CA GLN A 208 11.71 21.06 13.69
C GLN A 208 11.84 22.52 14.14
N SER A 209 12.18 22.73 15.43
CA SER A 209 12.26 24.03 16.14
C SER A 209 10.91 24.70 16.43
N GLU A 210 10.92 25.59 17.42
CA GLU A 210 9.76 26.42 17.82
C GLU A 210 9.32 27.38 16.71
N ASP A 211 10.24 27.73 15.79
CA ASP A 211 10.00 28.61 14.65
C ASP A 211 9.24 27.93 13.48
N TYR A 212 8.86 26.65 13.61
CA TYR A 212 8.19 25.90 12.54
C TYR A 212 8.94 25.87 11.20
N ARG A 213 10.28 25.90 11.24
CA ARG A 213 11.13 25.94 10.04
C ARG A 213 10.92 24.76 9.11
N ARG A 214 10.60 23.59 9.67
CA ARG A 214 10.35 22.38 8.89
C ARG A 214 9.29 21.53 9.56
N LEU A 215 8.23 21.23 8.83
CA LEU A 215 7.16 20.39 9.36
C LEU A 215 7.39 18.92 9.01
N GLY A 216 6.87 18.03 9.85
CA GLY A 216 6.96 16.59 9.66
C GLY A 216 5.66 15.89 10.04
N ILE A 217 5.34 14.80 9.33
CA ILE A 217 4.30 13.85 9.73
C ILE A 217 4.99 12.55 10.09
N THR A 218 4.87 12.13 11.35
CA THR A 218 5.35 10.82 11.80
C THR A 218 4.22 9.83 11.82
N PHE A 219 4.50 8.64 11.30
CA PHE A 219 3.65 7.48 11.44
C PHE A 219 4.31 6.48 12.36
N GLU A 220 3.58 6.07 13.39
CA GLU A 220 3.90 4.93 14.22
C GLU A 220 3.06 3.74 13.74
N ILE A 221 3.71 2.72 13.17
CA ILE A 221 3.01 1.56 12.62
C ILE A 221 3.26 0.36 13.52
N THR A 222 2.17 -0.11 14.14
CA THR A 222 2.14 -1.24 15.07
C THR A 222 1.16 -2.31 14.58
N ASP A 223 1.41 -3.55 14.95
CA ASP A 223 0.38 -4.59 14.87
C ASP A 223 -0.61 -4.38 16.03
N ILE A 224 -1.91 -4.49 15.78
CA ILE A 224 -2.94 -4.41 16.84
C ILE A 224 -2.69 -5.48 17.90
N GLU A 225 -2.11 -6.61 17.51
CA GLU A 225 -1.74 -7.69 18.43
C GLU A 225 -0.49 -7.39 19.27
N GLY A 226 0.23 -6.30 19.00
CA GLY A 226 1.47 -5.91 19.68
C GLY A 226 2.64 -6.87 19.46
N ARG A 227 2.56 -7.76 18.45
CA ARG A 227 3.57 -8.80 18.19
C ARG A 227 4.82 -8.26 17.50
N ILE A 228 4.66 -7.20 16.72
CA ILE A 228 5.74 -6.59 15.95
C ILE A 228 6.10 -5.28 16.64
N ALA A 229 7.40 -5.05 16.84
CA ALA A 229 7.90 -3.81 17.39
C ALA A 229 7.40 -2.62 16.57
N SER A 230 7.00 -1.56 17.27
CA SER A 230 6.59 -0.30 16.67
C SER A 230 7.68 0.23 15.74
N ARG A 231 7.29 0.65 14.53
CA ARG A 231 8.20 1.37 13.62
C ARG A 231 7.70 2.80 13.46
N LEU A 232 8.58 3.74 13.79
CA LEU A 232 8.37 5.16 13.59
C LEU A 232 9.01 5.59 12.28
N TYR A 233 8.29 6.38 11.51
CA TYR A 233 8.82 6.97 10.28
C TYR A 233 8.31 8.39 10.11
N THR A 234 9.21 9.33 9.84
CA THR A 234 8.86 10.72 9.62
C THR A 234 9.03 11.13 8.17
N ILE A 235 7.96 11.67 7.60
CA ILE A 235 7.97 12.36 6.32
C ILE A 235 8.13 13.85 6.60
N TRP A 236 9.31 14.38 6.30
CA TRP A 236 9.62 15.79 6.47
C TRP A 236 9.26 16.57 5.21
N GLU A 237 8.83 17.81 5.41
CA GLU A 237 8.74 18.81 4.35
C GLU A 237 10.10 18.95 3.65
N GLU A 238 10.09 19.03 2.33
CA GLU A 238 11.29 19.36 1.56
C GLU A 238 11.59 20.83 1.82
N THR A 239 12.70 21.10 2.52
CA THR A 239 13.18 22.48 2.67
C THR A 239 13.53 22.99 1.28
N GLU A 240 12.85 24.04 0.83
CA GLU A 240 13.24 24.77 -0.38
C GLU A 240 14.74 25.00 -0.31
N THR A 241 15.45 24.38 -1.24
CA THR A 241 16.91 24.29 -1.22
C THR A 241 17.45 25.66 -1.57
N GLN A 242 17.49 26.58 -0.60
CA GLN A 242 17.99 27.96 -0.74
C GLN A 242 17.85 28.47 -2.18
N THR A 243 16.62 28.56 -2.68
CA THR A 243 16.32 29.48 -3.76
C THR A 243 16.72 30.81 -3.18
N VAL A 244 17.95 31.23 -3.51
CA VAL A 244 18.59 32.48 -3.11
C VAL A 244 17.48 33.48 -2.97
N ILE A 245 17.15 33.82 -1.72
CA ILE A 245 16.24 34.92 -1.42
C ILE A 245 16.89 36.06 -2.17
N LYS A 246 16.37 36.36 -3.36
CA LYS A 246 16.70 37.59 -4.07
C LYS A 246 16.27 38.62 -3.07
N THR A 247 17.27 39.15 -2.37
CA THR A 247 17.14 40.16 -1.35
C THR A 247 16.29 41.24 -1.98
N VAL A 248 14.99 41.22 -1.67
CA VAL A 248 14.14 42.36 -1.93
C VAL A 248 14.82 43.47 -1.15
N PRO A 249 15.33 44.52 -1.82
CA PRO A 249 16.10 45.55 -1.15
C PRO A 249 15.20 46.14 -0.07
N LYS A 250 15.59 45.90 1.19
CA LYS A 250 14.94 46.45 2.37
C LYS A 250 15.04 47.97 2.21
N LYS A 251 13.92 48.63 1.91
CA LYS A 251 13.84 50.09 1.94
C LYS A 251 14.15 50.51 3.37
N GLU A 252 15.32 51.11 3.56
CA GLU A 252 15.71 51.76 4.81
C GLU A 252 14.72 52.89 5.11
N SER A 253 13.78 52.64 6.01
CA SER A 253 13.00 53.69 6.67
C SER A 253 13.70 54.05 7.97
N LYS A 254 14.49 55.14 7.94
CA LYS A 254 14.93 55.86 9.14
C LYS A 254 13.76 56.69 9.66
N THR A 255 13.29 56.45 10.88
CA THR A 255 13.42 57.40 11.99
C THR A 255 12.80 56.84 13.27
N VAL A 256 13.53 57.10 14.35
CA VAL A 256 13.33 56.71 15.74
C VAL A 256 12.24 57.56 16.37
N THR A 257 11.38 56.96 17.19
CA THR A 257 10.82 57.62 18.37
C THR A 257 10.53 56.56 19.42
N ASP A 258 11.15 56.73 20.59
CA ASP A 258 11.01 55.87 21.76
C ASP A 258 9.57 55.93 22.27
N GLN A 259 8.82 54.85 22.08
CA GLN A 259 7.57 54.57 22.79
C GLN A 259 7.52 53.11 23.20
N GLU A 260 6.89 52.90 24.35
CA GLU A 260 6.90 51.72 25.21
C GLU A 260 6.75 50.40 24.45
N ILE A 261 7.62 49.44 24.78
CA ILE A 261 7.54 48.05 24.34
C ILE A 261 6.37 47.42 25.12
N GLU A 262 5.16 47.66 24.63
CA GLU A 262 4.03 46.78 24.86
C GLU A 262 4.40 45.46 24.18
N LEU A 263 4.42 44.38 24.95
CA LEU A 263 4.74 43.04 24.47
C LEU A 263 3.56 42.57 23.59
N GLU A 264 3.46 43.10 22.37
CA GLU A 264 2.51 42.63 21.36
C GLU A 264 2.86 41.17 21.06
N LEU A 265 2.13 40.26 21.71
CA LEU A 265 2.10 38.86 21.34
C LEU A 265 1.80 38.80 19.84
N PRO A 266 2.64 38.12 19.03
CA PRO A 266 2.51 38.13 17.59
C PRO A 266 1.09 37.68 17.21
N VAL A 267 0.38 38.57 16.53
CA VAL A 267 -0.96 38.34 16.02
C VAL A 267 -0.91 37.16 15.04
N ILE A 268 -1.41 36.01 15.50
CA ILE A 268 -2.25 34.94 14.89
C ILE A 268 -2.53 35.06 13.37
N GLU A 269 -1.58 35.41 12.52
CA GLU A 269 -1.68 35.33 11.05
C GLU A 269 -0.92 34.12 10.47
N SER A 270 -0.19 33.34 11.29
CA SER A 270 0.61 32.19 10.84
C SER A 270 -0.14 30.84 10.77
N TYR A 271 -1.37 30.74 11.29
CA TYR A 271 -2.11 29.48 11.34
C TYR A 271 -2.61 28.96 9.99
N PRO A 272 -3.14 29.80 9.08
CA PRO A 272 -3.51 29.35 7.73
C PRO A 272 -2.30 28.74 7.00
N GLU A 273 -1.11 29.31 7.20
CA GLU A 273 0.13 28.86 6.58
C GLU A 273 0.57 27.47 7.09
N LEU A 274 0.60 27.24 8.41
CA LEU A 274 0.95 25.94 8.98
C LEU A 274 0.00 24.83 8.53
N LYS A 275 -1.31 25.12 8.55
CA LYS A 275 -2.35 24.21 8.09
C LYS A 275 -2.16 23.83 6.63
N ASP A 276 -1.85 24.79 5.77
CA ASP A 276 -1.66 24.55 4.34
C ASP A 276 -0.35 23.80 4.04
N ARG A 277 0.72 24.05 4.80
CA ARG A 277 1.96 23.28 4.74
C ARG A 277 1.74 21.81 5.13
N TYR A 278 1.02 21.52 6.23
CA TYR A 278 0.65 20.14 6.57
C TYR A 278 -0.25 19.49 5.49
N ARG A 279 -1.19 20.24 4.91
CA ARG A 279 -2.04 19.74 3.81
C ARG A 279 -1.23 19.38 2.56
N ALA A 280 -0.18 20.14 2.26
CA ALA A 280 0.77 19.83 1.20
C ALA A 280 1.55 18.54 1.53
N LEU A 281 2.05 18.43 2.76
CA LEU A 281 2.81 17.28 3.26
C LEU A 281 1.97 15.98 3.33
N LEU A 282 0.65 16.08 3.48
CA LEU A 282 -0.25 14.91 3.43
C LEU A 282 -0.12 14.12 2.12
N LYS A 283 0.18 14.77 0.99
CA LYS A 283 0.29 14.07 -0.31
C LYS A 283 1.43 13.03 -0.29
N PRO A 284 2.71 13.38 -0.07
CA PRO A 284 3.77 12.39 0.07
C PRO A 284 3.58 11.46 1.27
N ALA A 285 3.06 11.97 2.40
CA ALA A 285 2.90 11.18 3.61
C ALA A 285 1.90 10.02 3.44
N THR A 286 0.73 10.29 2.86
CA THR A 286 -0.28 9.25 2.61
C THR A 286 0.15 8.29 1.50
N ARG A 287 0.89 8.78 0.47
CA ARG A 287 1.49 7.92 -0.55
C ARG A 287 2.47 6.92 0.06
N TRP A 288 3.39 7.40 0.90
CA TRP A 288 4.35 6.56 1.59
C TRP A 288 3.65 5.52 2.47
N LEU A 289 2.69 5.95 3.28
CA LEU A 289 1.95 5.07 4.18
C LEU A 289 1.20 3.97 3.40
N ALA A 290 0.57 4.30 2.27
CA ALA A 290 -0.10 3.31 1.43
C ALA A 290 0.88 2.24 0.90
N LEU A 291 2.08 2.64 0.48
CA LEU A 291 3.11 1.72 0.01
C LEU A 291 3.64 0.84 1.14
N GLU A 292 3.90 1.42 2.32
CA GLU A 292 4.39 0.67 3.48
C GLU A 292 3.37 -0.36 3.98
N LEU A 293 2.09 0.00 4.06
CA LEU A 293 1.03 -0.93 4.43
C LEU A 293 0.91 -2.08 3.42
N SER A 294 0.96 -1.76 2.12
CA SER A 294 0.91 -2.77 1.06
C SER A 294 2.13 -3.70 1.10
N ARG A 295 3.32 -3.16 1.36
CA ARG A 295 4.57 -3.93 1.49
C ARG A 295 4.51 -4.91 2.65
N ARG A 296 4.06 -4.45 3.82
CA ARG A 296 3.87 -5.32 5.00
C ARG A 296 2.88 -6.43 4.73
N GLU A 297 1.77 -6.12 4.07
CA GLU A 297 0.77 -7.10 3.70
C GLU A 297 1.36 -8.18 2.77
N MET A 298 2.12 -7.77 1.74
CA MET A 298 2.79 -8.71 0.84
C MET A 298 3.81 -9.60 1.56
N LEU A 299 4.63 -9.02 2.45
CA LEU A 299 5.62 -9.74 3.25
C LEU A 299 4.96 -10.72 4.24
N ALA A 300 3.83 -10.34 4.85
CA ALA A 300 3.08 -11.20 5.76
C ALA A 300 2.41 -12.37 5.03
N ASN A 301 2.07 -12.20 3.74
CA ASN A 301 1.47 -13.22 2.88
C ASN A 301 2.49 -14.07 2.11
N VAL A 302 3.79 -13.95 2.40
CA VAL A 302 4.81 -14.87 1.88
C VAL A 302 4.43 -16.29 2.28
N PRO A 303 4.24 -17.24 1.34
CA PRO A 303 3.73 -18.56 1.71
C PRO A 303 4.70 -19.27 2.65
N TRP A 304 4.19 -19.79 3.77
CA TRP A 304 5.01 -20.40 4.82
C TRP A 304 5.88 -21.58 4.35
N TYR A 305 5.54 -22.21 3.22
CA TYR A 305 6.30 -23.30 2.61
C TYR A 305 7.46 -22.82 1.73
N TYR A 306 7.61 -21.52 1.50
CA TYR A 306 8.83 -20.94 0.93
C TYR A 306 9.90 -20.99 2.01
N LEU A 307 10.90 -21.86 1.84
CA LEU A 307 11.99 -22.05 2.79
C LEU A 307 13.34 -21.63 2.17
N GLY A 308 14.26 -21.18 3.00
CA GLY A 308 15.63 -20.84 2.61
C GLY A 308 15.70 -19.80 1.48
N ASN A 309 16.43 -20.15 0.42
CA ASN A 309 16.69 -19.24 -0.71
C ASN A 309 15.44 -18.84 -1.48
N TRP A 310 14.40 -19.69 -1.53
CA TRP A 310 13.14 -19.34 -2.19
C TRP A 310 12.43 -18.20 -1.46
N CYS A 311 12.42 -18.23 -0.13
CA CYS A 311 11.86 -17.16 0.68
C CYS A 311 12.62 -15.85 0.47
N LYS A 312 13.96 -15.90 0.52
CA LYS A 312 14.82 -14.73 0.28
C LYS A 312 14.60 -14.12 -1.10
N ARG A 313 14.61 -14.94 -2.16
CA ARG A 313 14.37 -14.47 -3.54
C ARG A 313 12.99 -13.85 -3.70
N TYR A 314 11.98 -14.44 -3.08
CA TYR A 314 10.63 -13.89 -3.12
C TYR A 314 10.52 -12.56 -2.37
N GLN A 315 11.15 -12.44 -1.20
CA GLN A 315 11.25 -11.16 -0.49
C GLN A 315 12.04 -10.13 -1.30
N ALA A 316 13.12 -10.54 -1.98
CA ALA A 316 13.88 -9.68 -2.89
C ALA A 316 12.97 -9.13 -3.99
N GLN A 317 12.11 -9.97 -4.58
CA GLN A 317 11.15 -9.54 -5.60
C GLN A 317 10.14 -8.51 -5.08
N ILE A 318 9.65 -8.68 -3.85
CA ILE A 318 8.78 -7.69 -3.19
C ILE A 318 9.53 -6.36 -3.02
N HIS A 319 10.74 -6.39 -2.47
CA HIS A 319 11.55 -5.19 -2.28
C HIS A 319 11.86 -4.49 -3.59
N ASN A 320 12.30 -5.21 -4.62
CA ASN A 320 12.54 -4.65 -5.94
C ASN A 320 11.29 -3.99 -6.54
N PHE A 321 10.13 -4.62 -6.37
CA PHE A 321 8.86 -4.08 -6.82
C PHE A 321 8.51 -2.74 -6.13
N PHE A 322 8.64 -2.68 -4.80
CA PHE A 322 8.42 -1.43 -4.07
C PHE A 322 9.49 -0.38 -4.38
N GLY A 323 10.73 -0.80 -4.64
CA GLY A 323 11.79 0.07 -5.15
C GLY A 323 11.39 0.79 -6.44
N VAL A 324 10.87 0.04 -7.43
CA VAL A 324 10.36 0.61 -8.68
C VAL A 324 9.15 1.52 -8.48
N ILE A 325 8.23 1.18 -7.57
CA ILE A 325 7.08 2.05 -7.29
C ILE A 325 7.49 3.34 -6.57
N ASN A 326 8.42 3.26 -5.62
CA ASN A 326 8.97 4.42 -4.94
C ASN A 326 9.66 5.32 -5.97
N TYR A 327 10.50 4.75 -6.84
CA TYR A 327 11.12 5.45 -7.96
C TYR A 327 10.07 6.18 -8.82
N ALA A 328 9.02 5.49 -9.25
CA ALA A 328 7.94 6.09 -10.04
C ALA A 328 7.08 7.12 -9.28
N SER A 329 7.13 7.13 -7.95
CA SER A 329 6.39 8.09 -7.12
C SER A 329 7.17 9.40 -6.95
N ALA A 330 8.49 9.39 -7.10
CA ALA A 330 9.36 10.54 -6.84
C ALA A 330 9.01 11.80 -7.66
N PRO A 331 8.75 11.73 -8.99
CA PRO A 331 8.43 12.95 -9.77
C PRO A 331 7.13 13.65 -9.32
N THR A 332 6.23 12.94 -8.65
CA THR A 332 4.91 13.47 -8.27
C THR A 332 4.76 13.71 -6.76
N HIS A 333 5.63 13.10 -5.95
CA HIS A 333 5.55 13.12 -4.49
C HIS A 333 6.84 13.61 -3.81
N GLY A 334 7.88 13.97 -4.57
CA GLY A 334 9.11 14.55 -4.04
C GLY A 334 10.29 13.60 -4.04
N SER A 335 11.48 14.20 -3.93
CA SER A 335 12.79 13.57 -3.99
C SER A 335 13.02 12.52 -2.91
N PHE A 336 12.32 12.64 -1.78
CA PHE A 336 12.32 11.67 -0.69
C PHE A 336 12.09 10.22 -1.16
N PHE A 337 11.23 10.02 -2.17
CA PHE A 337 10.93 8.69 -2.69
C PHE A 337 12.10 8.05 -3.45
N TYR A 338 13.09 8.82 -3.93
CA TYR A 338 14.31 8.24 -4.47
C TYR A 338 15.12 7.52 -3.39
N GLN A 339 15.16 8.06 -2.17
CA GLN A 339 15.87 7.43 -1.07
C GLN A 339 15.21 6.11 -0.65
N LEU A 340 13.87 6.10 -0.58
CA LEU A 340 13.11 4.87 -0.35
C LEU A 340 13.30 3.84 -1.45
N ALA A 341 13.35 4.28 -2.71
CA ALA A 341 13.62 3.39 -3.83
C ALA A 341 15.00 2.74 -3.68
N ILE A 342 16.02 3.52 -3.34
CA ILE A 342 17.37 3.02 -3.09
C ILE A 342 17.37 2.00 -1.95
N GLU A 343 16.77 2.31 -0.81
CA GLU A 343 16.70 1.41 0.35
C GLU A 343 16.02 0.07 0.01
N ASP A 344 14.89 0.10 -0.70
CA ASP A 344 14.20 -1.12 -1.12
C ASP A 344 15.03 -1.93 -2.13
N LEU A 345 15.69 -1.28 -3.08
CA LEU A 345 16.50 -1.98 -4.08
C LEU A 345 17.78 -2.57 -3.47
N GLU A 346 18.39 -1.89 -2.49
CA GLU A 346 19.52 -2.40 -1.72
C GLU A 346 19.11 -3.62 -0.87
N ALA A 347 17.94 -3.58 -0.23
CA ALA A 347 17.38 -4.72 0.48
C ALA A 347 17.14 -5.92 -0.47
N ALA A 348 16.67 -5.66 -1.70
CA ALA A 348 16.52 -6.72 -2.71
C ALA A 348 17.87 -7.35 -3.09
N ILE A 349 18.92 -6.55 -3.23
CA ILE A 349 20.29 -7.02 -3.51
C ILE A 349 20.86 -7.84 -2.36
N GLU A 350 20.65 -7.43 -1.12
CA GLU A 350 21.10 -8.18 0.06
C GLU A 350 20.46 -9.58 0.10
N LEU A 351 19.19 -9.68 -0.28
CA LEU A 351 18.43 -10.92 -0.29
C LEU A 351 18.77 -11.84 -1.47
N ASP A 352 18.99 -11.30 -2.68
CA ASP A 352 19.40 -12.04 -3.88
C ASP A 352 20.48 -11.27 -4.68
N PRO A 353 21.78 -11.41 -4.32
CA PRO A 353 22.86 -10.62 -4.90
C PRO A 353 23.22 -10.98 -6.35
N ASN A 354 22.69 -12.09 -6.88
CA ASN A 354 22.92 -12.50 -8.26
C ASN A 354 21.82 -12.00 -9.21
N TRP A 355 20.75 -11.40 -8.68
CA TRP A 355 19.66 -10.90 -9.48
C TRP A 355 20.00 -9.53 -10.08
N TYR A 356 20.09 -9.44 -11.41
CA TYR A 356 20.53 -8.22 -12.10
C TYR A 356 19.55 -7.04 -11.96
N GLN A 357 18.26 -7.30 -11.84
CA GLN A 357 17.21 -6.28 -12.01
C GLN A 357 17.23 -5.20 -10.92
N PRO A 358 17.45 -5.51 -9.62
CA PRO A 358 17.67 -4.48 -8.61
C PRO A 358 18.84 -3.52 -8.92
N TYR A 359 19.93 -4.03 -9.51
CA TYR A 359 21.07 -3.20 -9.90
C TYR A 359 20.73 -2.26 -11.06
N GLU A 360 20.01 -2.77 -12.06
CA GLU A 360 19.50 -1.95 -13.16
C GLU A 360 18.57 -0.84 -12.64
N ASN A 361 17.62 -1.21 -11.79
CA ASN A 361 16.68 -0.26 -11.19
C ASN A 361 17.39 0.78 -10.29
N LEU A 362 18.47 0.41 -9.59
CA LEU A 362 19.32 1.38 -8.88
C LEU A 362 20.03 2.32 -9.86
N GLY A 363 20.52 1.80 -10.97
CA GLY A 363 21.09 2.58 -12.07
C GLY A 363 20.13 3.66 -12.55
N ASP A 364 18.91 3.25 -12.90
CA ASP A 364 17.81 4.13 -13.32
C ASP A 364 17.48 5.16 -12.23
N THR A 365 17.39 4.71 -10.97
CA THR A 365 17.06 5.57 -9.82
C THR A 365 18.10 6.65 -9.61
N TYR A 366 19.39 6.27 -9.56
CA TYR A 366 20.49 7.24 -9.40
C TYR A 366 20.61 8.18 -10.60
N SER A 367 20.47 7.66 -11.83
CA SER A 367 20.57 8.49 -13.03
C SER A 367 19.43 9.52 -13.09
N THR A 368 18.21 9.10 -12.78
CA THR A 368 17.05 10.01 -12.74
C THR A 368 17.18 11.02 -11.60
N GLN A 369 17.50 10.57 -10.39
CA GLN A 369 17.72 11.45 -9.24
C GLN A 369 18.81 12.48 -9.52
N GLY A 370 19.87 12.09 -10.22
CA GLY A 370 20.95 12.99 -10.63
C GLY A 370 20.50 14.12 -11.55
N ARG A 371 19.41 13.97 -12.32
CA ARG A 371 18.88 15.02 -13.19
C ARG A 371 18.24 16.18 -12.41
N GLU A 372 17.73 15.90 -11.21
CA GLU A 372 17.08 16.87 -10.32
C GLU A 372 18.09 17.71 -9.52
N PHE A 373 19.34 17.25 -9.38
CA PHE A 373 20.36 17.91 -8.56
C PHE A 373 21.20 18.94 -9.33
N GLN A 374 21.81 19.86 -8.57
CA GLN A 374 22.82 20.80 -9.07
C GLN A 374 24.16 20.09 -9.40
N GLU A 375 24.97 20.74 -10.23
CA GLU A 375 26.06 20.17 -11.03
C GLU A 375 26.92 19.08 -10.35
N THR A 376 27.53 19.34 -9.19
CA THR A 376 28.43 18.36 -8.53
C THR A 376 27.68 17.14 -7.99
N ALA A 377 26.53 17.35 -7.35
CA ALA A 377 25.68 16.27 -6.86
C ALA A 377 25.10 15.45 -8.01
N LYS A 378 24.74 16.10 -9.13
CA LYS A 378 24.32 15.45 -10.37
C LYS A 378 25.39 14.47 -10.88
N ILE A 379 26.63 14.91 -11.06
CA ILE A 379 27.71 14.07 -11.58
C ILE A 379 27.95 12.85 -10.68
N ASN A 380 27.98 13.06 -9.36
CA ASN A 380 28.17 11.96 -8.41
C ASN A 380 27.05 10.91 -8.49
N ARG A 381 25.79 11.35 -8.64
CA ARG A 381 24.65 10.43 -8.83
C ARG A 381 24.74 9.68 -10.15
N GLN A 382 25.12 10.34 -11.25
CA GLN A 382 25.33 9.64 -12.53
C GLN A 382 26.42 8.58 -12.43
N ARG A 383 27.55 8.88 -11.76
CA ARG A 383 28.62 7.90 -11.52
C ARG A 383 28.16 6.71 -10.69
N GLN A 384 27.33 6.93 -9.66
CA GLN A 384 26.68 5.83 -8.95
C GLN A 384 25.78 5.01 -9.89
N GLY A 385 25.00 5.67 -10.75
CA GLY A 385 24.18 5.00 -11.75
C GLY A 385 24.99 4.07 -12.66
N ILE A 386 26.09 4.58 -13.24
CA ILE A 386 27.02 3.83 -14.10
C ILE A 386 27.53 2.57 -13.38
N LEU A 387 28.00 2.71 -12.15
CA LEU A 387 28.49 1.59 -11.34
C LEU A 387 27.42 0.50 -11.14
N GLN A 388 26.16 0.88 -10.96
CA GLN A 388 25.09 -0.09 -10.77
C GLN A 388 24.71 -0.77 -12.09
N TYR A 389 24.71 -0.06 -13.22
CA TYR A 389 24.50 -0.68 -14.53
C TYR A 389 25.61 -1.68 -14.87
N GLU A 390 26.87 -1.41 -14.54
CA GLU A 390 27.97 -2.37 -14.72
C GLU A 390 27.74 -3.65 -13.89
N LYS A 391 27.30 -3.50 -12.64
CA LYS A 391 26.93 -4.66 -11.79
C LYS A 391 25.74 -5.43 -12.37
N ALA A 392 24.77 -4.75 -12.98
CA ALA A 392 23.65 -5.37 -13.67
C ALA A 392 24.12 -6.15 -14.91
N LEU A 393 24.97 -5.56 -15.75
CA LEU A 393 25.53 -6.20 -16.95
C LEU A 393 26.38 -7.43 -16.60
N ALA A 394 27.07 -7.44 -15.47
CA ALA A 394 27.84 -8.59 -15.00
C ALA A 394 26.95 -9.79 -14.60
N ARG A 395 25.66 -9.56 -14.36
CA ARG A 395 24.69 -10.57 -13.88
C ARG A 395 23.58 -10.89 -14.89
N CYS A 396 23.47 -10.12 -15.95
CA CYS A 396 22.43 -10.27 -16.95
C CYS A 396 22.90 -11.14 -18.11
N GLU A 397 22.19 -12.23 -18.37
CA GLU A 397 22.46 -13.16 -19.48
C GLU A 397 21.64 -12.84 -20.74
N ASP A 398 20.43 -12.30 -20.59
CA ASP A 398 19.54 -11.98 -21.71
C ASP A 398 20.05 -10.79 -22.53
N GLU A 399 20.36 -11.00 -23.81
CA GLU A 399 20.93 -9.94 -24.66
C GLU A 399 19.98 -8.78 -24.95
N THR A 400 18.68 -9.00 -24.98
CA THR A 400 17.70 -7.91 -25.15
C THR A 400 17.73 -6.99 -23.93
N VAL A 401 17.79 -7.59 -22.73
CA VAL A 401 17.93 -6.84 -21.48
C VAL A 401 19.29 -6.17 -21.40
N ARG A 402 20.38 -6.84 -21.78
CA ARG A 402 21.73 -6.25 -21.80
C ARG A 402 21.79 -5.01 -22.68
N ARG A 403 21.17 -5.02 -23.87
CA ARG A 403 21.08 -3.83 -24.73
C ARG A 403 20.41 -2.65 -24.02
N ARG A 404 19.30 -2.90 -23.32
CA ARG A 404 18.60 -1.87 -22.54
C ARG A 404 19.48 -1.30 -21.42
N ILE A 405 20.17 -2.16 -20.67
CA ILE A 405 21.06 -1.75 -19.59
C ILE A 405 22.24 -0.93 -20.13
N LYS A 406 22.85 -1.35 -21.26
CA LYS A 406 23.93 -0.60 -21.92
C LYS A 406 23.47 0.80 -22.32
N LEU A 407 22.27 0.92 -22.88
CA LEU A 407 21.68 2.22 -23.21
C LEU A 407 21.47 3.10 -21.97
N GLY A 408 20.95 2.54 -20.86
CA GLY A 408 20.84 3.27 -19.59
C GLY A 408 22.20 3.75 -19.06
N LYS A 409 23.23 2.91 -19.15
CA LYS A 409 24.62 3.26 -18.80
C LYS A 409 25.15 4.40 -19.68
N ALA A 410 24.97 4.30 -21.00
CA ALA A 410 25.39 5.31 -21.96
C ALA A 410 24.67 6.66 -21.73
N MET A 411 23.40 6.65 -21.32
CA MET A 411 22.68 7.87 -20.92
C MET A 411 23.30 8.47 -19.65
N ALA A 412 23.58 7.66 -18.64
CA ALA A 412 24.20 8.15 -17.40
C ALA A 412 25.61 8.73 -17.65
N GLN A 413 26.43 8.05 -18.47
CA GLN A 413 27.74 8.52 -18.92
C GLN A 413 27.63 9.89 -19.62
N LEU A 414 26.69 10.04 -20.55
CA LEU A 414 26.47 11.30 -21.27
C LEU A 414 26.08 12.45 -20.34
N LEU A 415 25.32 12.18 -19.28
CA LEU A 415 24.88 13.17 -18.31
C LEU A 415 25.99 13.63 -17.35
N THR A 416 27.15 12.94 -17.33
CA THR A 416 28.31 13.39 -16.55
C THR A 416 29.05 14.56 -17.19
N LYS A 417 28.93 14.73 -18.53
CA LYS A 417 29.76 15.64 -19.35
C LYS A 417 31.28 15.38 -19.24
N ASP A 418 31.67 14.23 -18.71
CA ASP A 418 33.07 13.79 -18.67
C ASP A 418 33.45 13.26 -20.06
N GLN A 419 34.41 13.90 -20.72
CA GLN A 419 34.74 13.61 -22.12
C GLN A 419 35.06 12.13 -22.36
N ILE A 420 35.75 11.47 -21.42
CA ILE A 420 36.13 10.07 -21.54
C ILE A 420 34.87 9.19 -21.51
N LEU A 421 33.97 9.45 -20.55
CA LEU A 421 32.71 8.70 -20.43
C LEU A 421 31.77 8.95 -21.61
N VAL A 422 31.77 10.17 -22.17
CA VAL A 422 30.98 10.51 -23.36
C VAL A 422 31.48 9.74 -24.58
N GLU A 423 32.80 9.64 -24.78
CA GLU A 423 33.39 8.86 -25.88
C GLU A 423 33.12 7.35 -25.72
N GLU A 424 33.18 6.83 -24.49
CA GLU A 424 32.79 5.46 -24.17
C GLU A 424 31.32 5.20 -24.51
N ALA A 425 30.41 6.09 -24.09
CA ALA A 425 28.99 6.00 -24.37
C ALA A 425 28.72 5.99 -25.89
N GLN A 426 29.38 6.88 -26.63
CA GLN A 426 29.25 6.95 -28.09
C GLN A 426 29.73 5.65 -28.74
N THR A 427 30.88 5.12 -28.32
CA THR A 427 31.42 3.86 -28.84
C THR A 427 30.46 2.69 -28.57
N GLU A 428 29.88 2.64 -27.37
CA GLU A 428 28.93 1.60 -26.99
C GLU A 428 27.62 1.67 -27.80
N ILE A 429 27.07 2.86 -28.02
CA ILE A 429 25.87 3.04 -28.86
C ILE A 429 26.16 2.68 -30.32
N GLN A 430 27.30 3.08 -30.87
CA GLN A 430 27.69 2.69 -32.22
C GLN A 430 27.87 1.18 -32.37
N LEU A 431 28.43 0.51 -31.36
CA LEU A 431 28.54 -0.95 -31.35
C LEU A 431 27.16 -1.61 -31.28
N LEU A 432 26.26 -1.07 -30.45
CA LEU A 432 24.88 -1.55 -30.33
C LEU A 432 24.18 -1.46 -31.68
N GLU A 433 24.23 -0.31 -32.36
CA GLU A 433 23.59 -0.12 -33.67
C GLU A 433 24.15 -1.07 -34.75
N LYS A 434 25.41 -1.49 -34.66
CA LYS A 434 25.98 -2.48 -35.60
C LYS A 434 25.49 -3.90 -35.36
N GLN A 435 25.08 -4.22 -34.13
CA GLN A 435 24.69 -5.56 -33.70
C GLN A 435 23.17 -5.77 -33.62
N TRP A 436 22.38 -4.71 -33.86
CA TRP A 436 20.95 -4.71 -33.68
C TRP A 436 20.25 -3.93 -34.79
N ASN A 437 19.07 -4.39 -35.20
CA ASN A 437 18.26 -3.74 -36.23
C ASN A 437 17.08 -3.00 -35.60
N ALA A 438 17.11 -1.67 -35.67
CA ALA A 438 16.05 -0.78 -35.20
C ALA A 438 14.68 -1.04 -35.82
N GLN A 439 14.65 -1.47 -37.08
CA GLN A 439 13.40 -1.71 -37.83
C GLN A 439 12.63 -2.92 -37.32
N SER A 440 13.30 -3.82 -36.60
CA SER A 440 12.73 -5.03 -36.02
C SER A 440 12.47 -4.92 -34.52
N GLU A 441 12.83 -3.79 -33.89
CA GLU A 441 12.60 -3.59 -32.47
C GLU A 441 11.14 -3.26 -32.19
N LEU A 442 10.57 -4.01 -31.25
CA LEU A 442 9.17 -3.86 -30.84
C LEU A 442 9.03 -3.13 -29.51
N SER A 443 10.11 -2.95 -28.75
CA SER A 443 10.06 -2.23 -27.48
C SER A 443 10.00 -0.71 -27.71
N PRO A 444 8.83 -0.05 -27.54
CA PRO A 444 8.73 1.40 -27.72
C PRO A 444 9.60 2.14 -26.71
N ARG A 445 9.73 1.61 -25.49
CA ARG A 445 10.54 2.22 -24.43
C ARG A 445 12.04 2.17 -24.72
N PHE A 446 12.54 1.10 -25.34
CA PHE A 446 13.95 1.03 -25.75
C PHE A 446 14.25 2.06 -26.84
N LEU A 447 13.40 2.15 -27.87
CA LEU A 447 13.51 3.13 -28.94
C LEU A 447 13.40 4.56 -28.41
N TYR A 448 12.49 4.80 -27.46
CA TYR A 448 12.33 6.09 -26.80
C TYR A 448 13.60 6.51 -26.07
N ASN A 449 14.17 5.63 -25.25
CA ASN A 449 15.42 5.92 -24.54
C ASN A 449 16.60 6.15 -25.49
N LEU A 450 16.63 5.46 -26.64
CA LEU A 450 17.67 5.66 -27.65
C LEU A 450 17.51 7.02 -28.32
N ALA A 451 16.26 7.42 -28.60
CA ALA A 451 15.93 8.75 -29.08
C ALA A 451 16.35 9.84 -28.07
N SER A 452 16.07 9.63 -26.77
CA SER A 452 16.49 10.52 -25.69
C SER A 452 18.01 10.65 -25.63
N TRP A 453 18.75 9.53 -25.73
CA TRP A 453 20.21 9.56 -25.76
C TRP A 453 20.75 10.45 -26.89
N TYR A 454 20.25 10.25 -28.12
CA TYR A 454 20.65 11.08 -29.26
C TYR A 454 20.24 12.55 -29.09
N ALA A 455 19.06 12.83 -28.54
CA ALA A 455 18.60 14.19 -28.31
C ALA A 455 19.48 14.94 -27.28
N ILE A 456 19.87 14.28 -26.19
CA ILE A 456 20.82 14.82 -25.20
C ILE A 456 22.18 15.06 -25.86
N PHE A 457 22.66 14.10 -26.67
CA PHE A 457 23.96 14.21 -27.34
C PHE A 457 23.98 15.38 -28.34
N THR A 458 22.90 15.57 -29.11
CA THR A 458 22.69 16.73 -30.00
C THR A 458 22.75 18.04 -29.21
N ALA A 459 22.10 18.10 -28.05
CA ALA A 459 22.08 19.30 -27.21
C ALA A 459 23.46 19.66 -26.66
N GLN A 460 24.32 18.67 -26.39
CA GLN A 460 25.67 18.89 -25.86
C GLN A 460 26.70 19.24 -26.95
N ASN A 461 26.54 18.72 -28.18
CA ASN A 461 27.52 18.84 -29.26
C ASN A 461 27.15 19.88 -30.33
N ASN A 462 26.49 20.98 -29.94
CA ASN A 462 26.11 22.08 -30.84
C ASN A 462 25.26 21.67 -32.05
N GLY A 463 24.43 20.64 -31.93
CA GLY A 463 23.37 20.38 -32.91
C GLY A 463 23.80 19.70 -34.20
N ASP A 464 24.73 18.74 -34.17
CA ASP A 464 25.03 17.89 -35.34
C ASP A 464 23.74 17.35 -35.98
N GLU A 465 23.49 17.76 -37.22
CA GLU A 465 22.21 17.52 -37.89
C GLU A 465 21.98 16.01 -38.10
N GLN A 466 23.05 15.23 -38.33
CA GLN A 466 22.94 13.78 -38.47
C GLN A 466 22.46 13.13 -37.16
N THR A 467 23.03 13.52 -36.03
CA THR A 467 22.60 13.07 -34.69
C THR A 467 21.17 13.52 -34.39
N LYS A 468 20.80 14.76 -34.77
CA LYS A 468 19.43 15.29 -34.63
C LYS A 468 18.43 14.44 -35.43
N GLN A 469 18.76 14.08 -36.66
CA GLN A 469 17.97 13.20 -37.52
C GLN A 469 17.82 11.79 -36.91
N LYS A 470 18.88 11.25 -36.30
CA LYS A 470 18.79 9.97 -35.57
C LYS A 470 17.84 10.04 -34.38
N ALA A 471 17.94 11.08 -33.55
CA ALA A 471 17.02 11.28 -32.43
C ALA A 471 15.55 11.29 -32.89
N ARG A 472 15.28 12.03 -33.97
CA ARG A 472 13.95 12.11 -34.60
C ARG A 472 13.48 10.76 -35.16
N HIS A 473 14.34 10.04 -35.88
CA HIS A 473 14.04 8.70 -36.38
C HIS A 473 13.60 7.75 -35.25
N TYR A 474 14.40 7.66 -34.20
CA TYR A 474 14.10 6.77 -33.08
C TYR A 474 12.85 7.22 -32.30
N LEU A 475 12.59 8.53 -32.21
CA LEU A 475 11.37 9.06 -31.59
C LEU A 475 10.12 8.67 -32.40
N VAL A 476 10.18 8.78 -33.73
CA VAL A 476 9.10 8.30 -34.62
C VAL A 476 8.89 6.80 -34.44
N TYR A 477 9.97 6.02 -34.40
CA TYR A 477 9.89 4.57 -34.21
C TYR A 477 9.23 4.23 -32.87
N ALA A 478 9.65 4.89 -31.79
CA ALA A 478 9.10 4.69 -30.46
C ALA A 478 7.60 4.98 -30.40
N LEU A 479 7.17 6.11 -30.96
CA LEU A 479 5.77 6.56 -30.88
C LEU A 479 4.84 5.79 -31.84
N LEU A 480 5.34 5.29 -32.96
CA LEU A 480 4.61 4.35 -33.82
C LEU A 480 4.37 3.00 -33.12
N ARG A 481 5.32 2.55 -32.28
CA ARG A 481 5.22 1.29 -31.53
C ARG A 481 4.37 1.40 -30.26
N ASP A 482 4.12 2.60 -29.78
CA ASP A 482 3.39 2.85 -28.53
C ASP A 482 1.87 2.81 -28.74
N SER A 483 1.32 1.59 -28.81
CA SER A 483 -0.10 1.32 -29.02
C SER A 483 -1.03 2.01 -28.02
N ASP A 484 -0.58 2.09 -26.76
CA ASP A 484 -1.35 2.66 -25.66
C ASP A 484 -1.22 4.20 -25.60
N ARG A 485 -0.36 4.76 -26.44
CA ARG A 485 -0.05 6.20 -26.55
C ARG A 485 0.42 6.82 -25.24
N ASN A 486 0.95 6.00 -24.34
CA ASN A 486 1.45 6.46 -23.05
C ASN A 486 2.60 7.45 -23.25
N LEU A 487 3.56 7.15 -24.13
CA LEU A 487 4.76 7.95 -24.39
C LEU A 487 4.49 9.28 -25.09
N TRP A 488 3.34 9.46 -25.72
CA TRP A 488 3.02 10.64 -26.53
C TRP A 488 2.97 11.91 -25.69
N ASP A 489 2.26 11.83 -24.56
CA ASP A 489 2.13 12.96 -23.63
C ASP A 489 3.47 13.27 -22.97
N TRP A 490 4.27 12.24 -22.68
CA TRP A 490 5.61 12.39 -22.09
C TRP A 490 6.57 13.06 -23.06
N ALA A 491 6.67 12.59 -24.31
CA ALA A 491 7.57 13.14 -25.32
C ALA A 491 7.40 14.66 -25.51
N SER A 492 6.16 15.16 -25.43
CA SER A 492 5.86 16.59 -25.58
C SER A 492 6.44 17.46 -24.44
N LYS A 493 6.64 16.87 -23.26
CA LYS A 493 7.04 17.56 -22.02
C LYS A 493 8.46 17.21 -21.60
N ASP A 494 8.98 16.09 -22.06
CA ASP A 494 10.27 15.55 -21.68
C ASP A 494 11.41 16.53 -22.05
N PRO A 495 12.20 16.99 -21.05
CA PRO A 495 13.27 17.95 -21.26
C PRO A 495 14.38 17.41 -22.17
N ASP A 496 14.58 16.09 -22.26
CA ASP A 496 15.64 15.50 -23.08
C ASP A 496 15.41 15.74 -24.57
N PHE A 497 14.16 15.90 -24.99
CA PHE A 497 13.80 16.16 -26.39
C PHE A 497 13.78 17.64 -26.77
N GLN A 498 14.13 18.57 -25.87
CA GLN A 498 14.04 20.00 -26.13
C GLN A 498 14.78 20.42 -27.42
N ALA A 499 15.94 19.80 -27.71
CA ALA A 499 16.74 20.12 -28.89
C ALA A 499 16.18 19.56 -30.22
N VAL A 500 15.20 18.64 -30.18
CA VAL A 500 14.75 17.90 -31.37
C VAL A 500 13.24 17.97 -31.63
N ARG A 501 12.44 18.43 -30.66
CA ARG A 501 10.96 18.46 -30.69
C ARG A 501 10.33 19.68 -31.37
N GLU A 502 11.03 20.33 -32.29
CA GLU A 502 10.48 21.44 -33.08
C GLU A 502 9.19 20.99 -33.79
N ARG A 503 8.11 21.79 -33.72
CA ARG A 503 6.81 21.47 -34.33
C ARG A 503 6.19 20.14 -33.84
N PHE A 504 6.39 19.78 -32.57
CA PHE A 504 5.89 18.52 -32.01
C PHE A 504 4.37 18.31 -32.19
N THR A 505 3.56 19.37 -32.09
CA THR A 505 2.10 19.28 -32.30
C THR A 505 1.74 18.89 -33.73
N ASP A 506 2.42 19.46 -34.73
CA ASP A 506 2.25 19.10 -36.14
C ASP A 506 2.67 17.64 -36.35
N PHE A 507 3.77 17.23 -35.72
CA PHE A 507 4.26 15.86 -35.75
C PHE A 507 3.26 14.86 -35.16
N GLN A 508 2.68 15.16 -33.99
CA GLN A 508 1.63 14.32 -33.39
C GLN A 508 0.43 14.18 -34.33
N PHE A 509 0.02 15.25 -35.00
CA PHE A 509 -1.08 15.20 -35.97
C PHE A 509 -0.76 14.30 -37.16
N VAL A 510 0.43 14.43 -37.77
CA VAL A 510 0.87 13.59 -38.88
C VAL A 510 0.95 12.11 -38.46
N LEU A 511 1.52 11.85 -37.29
CA LEU A 511 1.66 10.51 -36.74
C LEU A 511 0.29 9.86 -36.49
N MET A 512 -0.65 10.60 -35.89
CA MET A 512 -2.04 10.14 -35.68
C MET A 512 -2.75 9.82 -36.98
N LYS A 513 -2.61 10.70 -37.98
CA LYS A 513 -3.18 10.47 -39.30
C LYS A 513 -2.66 9.16 -39.89
N LYS A 514 -1.35 8.94 -39.82
CA LYS A 514 -0.70 7.73 -40.35
C LYS A 514 -1.16 6.46 -39.63
N LEU A 515 -1.27 6.48 -38.30
CA LEU A 515 -1.78 5.34 -37.53
C LEU A 515 -3.26 5.05 -37.80
N ASN A 516 -4.06 6.06 -38.14
CA ASN A 516 -5.45 5.86 -38.56
C ASN A 516 -5.54 5.25 -39.97
N GLU A 517 -4.61 5.60 -40.87
CA GLU A 517 -4.55 5.04 -42.23
C GLU A 517 -4.03 3.58 -42.24
N ALA A 518 -3.11 3.25 -41.34
CA ALA A 518 -2.51 1.92 -41.23
C ALA A 518 -2.41 1.49 -39.75
N PRO A 519 -3.52 0.99 -39.16
CA PRO A 519 -3.57 0.63 -37.74
C PRO A 519 -2.65 -0.55 -37.37
N GLU A 520 -2.18 -1.34 -38.34
CA GLU A 520 -1.25 -2.44 -38.14
C GLU A 520 0.23 -2.00 -38.01
N LEU A 521 0.53 -0.71 -38.22
CA LEU A 521 1.90 -0.17 -38.15
C LEU A 521 2.68 -0.51 -36.86
N PRO A 522 2.07 -0.52 -35.66
CA PRO A 522 2.78 -0.88 -34.44
C PRO A 522 3.34 -2.31 -34.44
N GLU A 523 2.84 -3.20 -35.29
CA GLU A 523 3.24 -4.61 -35.36
C GLU A 523 4.16 -4.92 -36.56
N ILE A 524 4.15 -4.10 -37.62
CA ILE A 524 4.98 -4.31 -38.82
C ILE A 524 6.46 -4.11 -38.50
N THR A 525 7.35 -4.96 -39.01
CA THR A 525 8.81 -4.83 -38.86
C THR A 525 9.52 -4.70 -40.21
N GLY A 526 10.82 -4.38 -40.17
CA GLY A 526 11.70 -4.34 -41.35
C GLY A 526 11.47 -3.14 -42.27
N GLU A 527 11.79 -3.31 -43.55
CA GLU A 527 11.80 -2.24 -44.55
C GLU A 527 10.43 -1.57 -44.72
N LYS A 528 9.33 -2.35 -44.63
CA LYS A 528 7.97 -1.80 -44.71
C LYS A 528 7.71 -0.81 -43.56
N PHE A 529 8.14 -1.13 -42.34
CA PHE A 529 8.02 -0.22 -41.20
C PHE A 529 8.89 1.02 -41.38
N ALA A 530 10.15 0.82 -41.75
CA ALA A 530 11.11 1.90 -41.96
C ALA A 530 10.61 2.94 -42.96
N LYS A 531 10.07 2.48 -44.10
CA LYS A 531 9.50 3.34 -45.14
C LYS A 531 8.35 4.21 -44.63
N GLN A 532 7.46 3.64 -43.81
CA GLN A 532 6.31 4.37 -43.27
C GLN A 532 6.73 5.44 -42.27
N ALA A 533 7.79 5.16 -41.48
CA ALA A 533 8.39 6.14 -40.60
C ALA A 533 9.15 7.25 -41.38
N GLU A 534 9.84 6.89 -42.46
CA GLU A 534 10.53 7.83 -43.34
C GLU A 534 9.55 8.79 -44.04
N ASP A 535 8.40 8.29 -44.49
CA ASP A 535 7.31 9.13 -45.03
C ASP A 535 6.88 10.21 -44.03
N ILE A 536 6.75 9.87 -42.74
CA ILE A 536 6.39 10.83 -41.68
C ILE A 536 7.49 11.88 -41.51
N LEU A 537 8.76 11.46 -41.48
CA LEU A 537 9.90 12.35 -41.32
C LEU A 537 10.02 13.34 -42.48
N ASN A 538 9.85 12.85 -43.73
CA ASN A 538 9.82 13.67 -44.93
C ASN A 538 8.68 14.71 -44.88
N GLN A 539 7.48 14.30 -44.48
CA GLN A 539 6.34 15.21 -44.34
C GLN A 539 6.58 16.30 -43.29
N MET A 540 7.35 15.99 -42.25
CA MET A 540 7.74 16.94 -41.20
C MET A 540 8.94 17.83 -41.58
N SER A 541 9.56 17.59 -42.73
CA SER A 541 10.84 18.21 -43.12
C SER A 541 11.92 18.00 -42.05
N TRP A 542 11.94 16.80 -41.46
CA TRP A 542 12.88 16.40 -40.42
C TRP A 542 14.11 15.66 -40.95
N ILE A 543 14.06 15.23 -42.22
CA ILE A 543 15.15 14.61 -42.98
C ILE A 543 15.17 15.17 -44.40
#